data_AF-A0A1B8XU79-F1
#
_entry.id   AF-A0A1B8XU79-F1
#
_cell.length_a   1.000
_cell.length_b   1.000
_cell.length_c   1.000
_cell.angle_alpha   90.00
_cell.angle_beta   90.00
_cell.angle_gamma   90.00
#
_symmetry.space_group_name_H-M   'P 1'
#
loop_
_entity.id
_entity.type
_entity.pdbx_description
1 polymer ?
#
loop_
_entity_poly.entity_id
_entity_poly.type
_entity_poly.pdbx_seq_one_letter_code
_entity_poly.pdbx_strand_id
1 'polypeptide(L)'
;PPLVDTGMGRLCTLSEPVSIAAALERIKKHLHLPHLRLALGRGRTLESSVSMAAVCAGSGSSILSGVPAELYLTGNHLLYPLTSCY
;
A
#
# COMPACT_ATOMS: atom_id res chain seq x y z
N PRO A 1 26.06 3.90 11.01
CA PRO A 1 24.76 4.62 10.91
C PRO A 1 24.06 4.30 9.58
N PRO A 2 22.74 4.10 9.54
CA PRO A 2 22.01 4.07 8.28
C PRO A 2 22.16 5.42 7.55
N LEU A 3 22.26 5.39 6.23
CA LEU A 3 22.33 6.61 5.41
C LEU A 3 21.01 7.38 5.54
N VAL A 4 21.10 8.71 5.52
CA VAL A 4 19.91 9.57 5.41
C VAL A 4 19.10 9.12 4.19
N ASP A 5 17.78 9.00 4.36
CA ASP A 5 16.86 8.43 3.37
C ASP A 5 17.07 6.95 3.02
N THR A 6 17.77 6.16 3.85
CA THR A 6 17.75 4.68 3.73
C THR A 6 17.00 4.05 4.90
N GLY A 7 16.10 3.12 4.57
CA GLY A 7 15.24 2.48 5.54
C GLY A 7 14.31 1.49 4.87
N MET A 8 13.66 0.65 5.68
CA MET A 8 12.69 -0.32 5.19
C MET A 8 11.34 0.38 5.04
N GLY A 9 10.85 0.43 3.80
CA GLY A 9 9.55 1.01 3.46
C GLY A 9 9.51 2.53 3.27
N ARG A 10 8.37 2.99 2.74
CA ARG A 10 8.07 4.38 2.41
C ARG A 10 6.60 4.68 2.69
N LEU A 11 6.33 5.84 3.28
CA LEU A 11 5.01 6.43 3.36
C LEU A 11 4.93 7.58 2.35
N CYS A 12 3.94 7.56 1.49
CA CYS A 12 3.75 8.54 0.42
C CYS A 12 2.35 9.14 0.51
N THR A 13 2.27 10.46 0.34
CA THR A 13 1.00 11.16 0.14
C THR A 13 0.90 11.54 -1.33
N LEU A 14 -0.21 11.17 -1.96
CA LEU A 14 -0.50 11.50 -3.34
C LEU A 14 -0.94 12.97 -3.42
N SER A 15 -0.43 13.69 -4.42
CA SER A 15 -0.82 15.07 -4.69
C SER A 15 -2.32 15.22 -4.93
N GLU A 16 -2.93 14.20 -5.52
CA GLU A 16 -4.36 14.10 -5.75
C GLU A 16 -4.85 12.71 -5.32
N PRO A 17 -6.00 12.61 -4.62
CA PRO A 17 -6.61 11.33 -4.30
C PRO A 17 -6.96 10.55 -5.56
N VAL A 18 -6.75 9.23 -5.52
CA VAL A 18 -7.07 8.33 -6.64
C VAL A 18 -7.94 7.19 -6.15
N SER A 19 -8.76 6.61 -7.03
CA SER A 19 -9.50 5.40 -6.67
C SER A 19 -8.56 4.21 -6.48
N ILE A 20 -8.97 3.24 -5.67
CA ILE A 20 -8.24 1.98 -5.49
C ILE A 20 -8.05 1.27 -6.85
N ALA A 21 -9.07 1.26 -7.71
CA ALA A 21 -8.96 0.71 -9.07
C ALA A 21 -7.84 1.39 -9.87
N ALA A 22 -7.81 2.73 -9.88
CA ALA A 22 -6.79 3.48 -10.61
C ALA A 22 -5.39 3.23 -10.03
N ALA A 23 -5.26 3.14 -8.69
CA ALA A 23 -4.02 2.81 -8.03
C ALA A 23 -3.51 1.42 -8.46
N LEU A 24 -4.37 0.40 -8.49
CA LEU A 24 -4.01 -0.96 -8.89
C LEU A 24 -3.52 -1.02 -10.33
N GLU A 25 -4.22 -0.38 -11.27
CA GLU A 25 -3.80 -0.35 -12.67
C GLU A 25 -2.46 0.36 -12.86
N ARG A 26 -2.25 1.48 -12.14
CA ARG A 26 -0.95 2.17 -12.13
C ARG A 26 0.16 1.26 -11.59
N ILE A 27 -0.08 0.55 -10.49
CA ILE A 27 0.90 -0.37 -9.89
C ILE A 27 1.23 -1.52 -10.83
N LYS A 28 0.22 -2.19 -11.42
CA LYS A 28 0.44 -3.27 -12.40
C LYS A 28 1.29 -2.79 -13.57
N LYS A 29 0.95 -1.62 -14.13
CA LYS A 29 1.68 -1.04 -15.25
C LYS A 29 3.11 -0.66 -14.88
N HIS A 30 3.32 -0.05 -13.71
CA HIS A 30 4.64 0.45 -13.30
C HIS A 30 5.59 -0.68 -12.90
N LEU A 31 5.07 -1.72 -12.26
CA LEU A 31 5.84 -2.88 -11.81
C LEU A 31 5.83 -4.05 -12.80
N HIS A 32 5.13 -3.91 -13.93
CA HIS A 32 4.96 -4.95 -14.95
C HIS A 32 4.41 -6.27 -14.37
N LEU A 33 3.44 -6.16 -13.46
CA LEU A 33 2.87 -7.32 -12.77
C LEU A 33 1.59 -7.81 -13.48
N PRO A 34 1.48 -9.10 -13.83
CA PRO A 34 0.29 -9.63 -14.48
C PRO A 34 -0.91 -9.67 -13.53
N HIS A 35 -0.67 -9.91 -12.24
CA HIS A 35 -1.71 -10.01 -11.23
C HIS A 35 -1.27 -9.34 -9.92
N LEU A 36 -2.23 -8.73 -9.24
CA LEU A 36 -2.10 -8.23 -7.88
C LEU A 36 -3.13 -8.94 -7.01
N ARG A 37 -2.75 -9.28 -5.78
CA ARG A 37 -3.72 -9.66 -4.74
C ARG A 37 -4.23 -8.36 -4.12
N LEU A 38 -5.50 -8.29 -3.76
CA LEU A 38 -6.08 -7.11 -3.12
C LEU A 38 -6.90 -7.55 -1.91
N ALA A 39 -6.76 -6.83 -0.81
CA ALA A 39 -7.64 -6.92 0.33
C ALA A 39 -8.27 -5.54 0.58
N LEU A 40 -9.60 -5.46 0.54
CA LEU A 40 -10.34 -4.20 0.70
C LEU A 40 -10.81 -4.00 2.14
N GLY A 41 -10.70 -2.75 2.60
CA GLY A 41 -11.21 -2.31 3.90
C GLY A 41 -12.68 -2.63 4.09
N ARG A 42 -13.11 -2.83 5.32
CA ARG A 42 -14.54 -2.94 5.62
C ARG A 42 -15.24 -1.66 5.12
N GLY A 43 -16.25 -1.84 4.27
CA GLY A 43 -16.98 -0.72 3.66
C GLY A 43 -16.22 0.04 2.58
N ARG A 44 -15.05 -0.45 2.13
CA ARG A 44 -14.31 0.12 0.99
C ARG A 44 -14.57 -0.70 -0.26
N THR A 45 -14.59 0.00 -1.39
CA THR A 45 -14.78 -0.57 -2.73
C THR A 45 -13.64 -0.12 -3.64
N LEU A 46 -13.60 -0.63 -4.86
CA LEU A 46 -12.59 -0.24 -5.85
C LEU A 46 -12.66 1.25 -6.24
N GLU A 47 -13.82 1.87 -6.05
CA GLU A 47 -14.11 3.28 -6.32
C GLU A 47 -13.73 4.18 -5.15
N SER A 48 -13.47 3.60 -3.96
CA SER A 48 -13.02 4.37 -2.80
C SER A 48 -11.71 5.09 -3.12
N SER A 49 -11.63 6.37 -2.73
CA SER A 49 -10.42 7.17 -2.91
C SER A 49 -9.39 6.89 -1.82
N VAL A 50 -8.12 6.96 -2.21
CA VAL A 50 -6.96 6.92 -1.33
C VAL A 50 -6.03 8.08 -1.66
N SER A 51 -5.46 8.67 -0.63
CA SER A 51 -4.53 9.79 -0.66
C SER A 51 -3.18 9.43 -0.05
N MET A 52 -3.14 8.42 0.82
CA MET A 52 -1.92 8.01 1.52
C MET A 52 -1.64 6.51 1.33
N ALA A 53 -0.43 6.20 0.89
CA ALA A 53 0.01 4.84 0.62
C ALA A 53 1.34 4.52 1.31
N ALA A 54 1.41 3.35 1.93
CA ALA A 54 2.65 2.82 2.50
C ALA A 54 3.14 1.64 1.65
N VAL A 55 4.44 1.61 1.37
CA VAL A 55 5.07 0.61 0.49
C VAL A 55 6.27 0.01 1.18
N CYS A 56 6.43 -1.31 1.12
CA CYS A 56 7.68 -1.99 1.49
C CYS A 56 7.97 -3.11 0.50
N ALA A 57 9.19 -3.17 -0.06
CA ALA A 57 9.60 -4.32 -0.85
C ALA A 57 9.74 -5.57 0.07
N GLY A 58 9.43 -6.77 -0.44
CA GLY A 58 9.56 -8.03 0.31
C GLY A 58 8.35 -8.38 1.19
N SER A 59 8.57 -9.04 2.34
CA SER A 59 7.52 -9.51 3.27
C SER A 59 7.18 -8.51 4.38
N GLY A 60 7.20 -7.21 4.06
CA GLY A 60 7.21 -6.08 5.00
C GLY A 60 5.97 -5.85 5.87
N SER A 61 5.18 -6.87 6.18
CA SER A 61 3.98 -6.75 7.03
C SER A 61 4.29 -6.11 8.38
N SER A 62 5.42 -6.47 9.01
CA SER A 62 5.85 -5.87 10.28
C SER A 62 6.35 -4.43 10.12
N ILE A 63 6.89 -4.08 8.95
CA ILE A 63 7.37 -2.73 8.63
C ILE A 63 6.20 -1.77 8.42
N LEU A 64 5.11 -2.28 7.85
CA LEU A 64 3.90 -1.51 7.56
C LEU A 64 2.91 -1.48 8.73
N SER A 65 3.14 -2.30 9.77
CA SER A 65 2.28 -2.36 10.95
C SER A 65 2.31 -1.04 11.72
N GLY A 66 1.13 -0.49 12.04
CA GLY A 66 1.00 0.79 12.73
C GLY A 66 1.32 2.03 11.88
N VAL A 67 1.68 1.87 10.59
CA VAL A 67 1.84 3.01 9.68
C VAL A 67 0.45 3.55 9.33
N PRO A 68 0.16 4.84 9.52
CA PRO A 68 -1.14 5.40 9.16
C PRO A 68 -1.21 5.57 7.65
N ALA A 69 -1.73 4.58 6.93
CA ALA A 69 -1.97 4.68 5.49
C ALA A 69 -3.34 4.09 5.11
N GLU A 70 -3.82 4.49 3.93
CA GLU A 70 -5.09 4.03 3.36
C GLU A 70 -4.88 2.88 2.37
N LEU A 71 -3.67 2.77 1.80
CA LEU A 71 -3.26 1.69 0.90
C LEU A 71 -1.90 1.14 1.34
N TYR A 72 -1.76 -0.18 1.39
CA TYR A 72 -0.52 -0.87 1.78
C TYR A 72 -0.04 -1.77 0.64
N LEU A 73 1.18 -1.56 0.17
CA LEU A 73 1.81 -2.37 -0.88
C LEU A 73 3.03 -3.11 -0.33
N THR A 74 3.03 -4.43 -0.47
CA THR A 74 4.19 -5.26 -0.09
C THR A 74 4.43 -6.42 -1.06
N GLY A 75 5.68 -6.86 -1.17
CA GLY A 75 6.20 -7.69 -2.26
C GLY A 75 5.81 -9.17 -2.22
N ASN A 76 5.35 -9.70 -1.10
CA ASN A 76 4.92 -11.11 -1.03
C ASN A 76 3.39 -11.27 -1.13
N HIS A 77 2.61 -10.32 -0.58
CA HIS A 77 1.14 -10.32 -0.57
C HIS A 77 0.62 -8.91 -0.27
N LEU A 78 -0.32 -8.34 -1.04
CA LEU A 78 -0.95 -7.06 -0.66
C LEU A 78 -1.72 -7.25 0.65
N LEU A 79 -1.40 -6.42 1.66
CA LEU A 79 -1.79 -6.68 3.05
C LEU A 79 -3.22 -6.21 3.34
N TYR A 80 -3.88 -7.01 4.16
CA TYR A 80 -5.17 -6.78 4.79
C TYR A 80 -5.40 -5.32 5.23
N PRO A 81 -6.64 -4.82 5.15
CA PRO A 81 -7.01 -3.63 5.88
C PRO A 81 -6.94 -3.97 7.35
N LEU A 82 -6.03 -3.31 8.07
CA LEU A 82 -5.91 -3.37 9.52
C LEU A 82 -7.21 -2.87 10.17
N THR A 83 -8.18 -3.77 10.29
CA THR A 83 -9.31 -3.66 11.23
C THR A 83 -9.13 -4.58 12.43
N SER A 84 -7.92 -5.11 12.64
CA SER A 84 -7.56 -5.91 13.81
C SER A 84 -6.21 -5.48 14.38
N CYS A 85 -6.10 -4.19 14.73
CA CYS A 85 -5.35 -3.84 15.94
C CYS A 85 -6.36 -3.93 17.09
N TYR A 86 -6.39 -5.09 17.75
CA TYR A 86 -6.69 -5.15 19.17
C TYR A 86 -5.33 -5.22 19.88
#